data_AF-A0A497RUT3-F1
#
_entry.id   AF-A0A497RUT3-F1
#
_cell.length_a   1.000
_cell.length_b   1.000
_cell.length_c   1.000
_cell.angle_alpha   90.00
_cell.angle_beta   90.00
_cell.angle_gamma   90.00
#
_symmetry.space_group_name_H-M   'P 1'
#
loop_
_entity.id
_entity.type
_entity.pdbx_description
1 polymer ?
#
loop_
_entity_poly.entity_id
_entity_poly.type
_entity_poly.pdbx_seq_one_letter_code
_entity_poly.pdbx_strand_id
1 'polypeptide(L)'
;MKQIRTVKLQLKVDSKMFKQTLEAYTNAFNYVCQTAWDNQEFNGVRLHHLTYYQVRQDTGLKSQLAISPRVSEQYERLRGELQKQRNSLRKKTLG
;
A
#
# COMPACT_ATOMS: atom_id res chain seq x y z
N MET A 1 39.40 -24.36 1.41
CA MET A 1 38.85 -22.99 1.23
C MET A 1 37.66 -23.06 0.29
N LYS A 2 36.46 -22.63 0.70
CA LYS A 2 35.23 -22.72 -0.10
C LYS A 2 35.10 -21.44 -0.93
N GLN A 3 35.27 -21.52 -2.25
CA GLN A 3 35.03 -20.38 -3.14
C GLN A 3 33.52 -20.19 -3.34
N ILE A 4 33.05 -18.97 -3.11
CA ILE A 4 31.67 -18.55 -3.40
C ILE A 4 31.75 -17.63 -4.63
N ARG A 5 30.98 -17.95 -5.68
CA ARG A 5 30.84 -17.10 -6.86
C ARG A 5 29.37 -16.72 -7.05
N THR A 6 29.12 -15.44 -7.31
CA THR A 6 27.78 -14.90 -7.52
C THR A 6 27.52 -14.78 -9.02
N VAL A 7 26.43 -15.38 -9.50
CA VAL A 7 26.00 -15.27 -10.89
C VAL A 7 24.66 -14.53 -10.93
N LYS A 8 24.55 -13.55 -11.84
CA LYS A 8 23.29 -12.84 -12.07
C LYS A 8 22.43 -13.65 -13.04
N LEU A 9 21.32 -14.21 -12.54
CA LEU A 9 20.34 -14.92 -13.37
C LEU A 9 19.23 -13.96 -13.78
N GLN A 10 19.05 -13.74 -15.08
CA GLN A 10 17.89 -13.01 -15.59
C GLN A 10 16.76 -13.99 -15.89
N LEU A 11 15.66 -13.85 -15.16
CA LEU A 11 14.47 -14.66 -15.36
C LEU A 11 13.69 -14.09 -16.55
N LYS A 12 13.53 -14.90 -17.61
CA LYS A 12 12.62 -14.59 -18.72
C LYS A 12 11.22 -15.07 -18.35
N VAL A 13 10.46 -14.19 -17.71
CA VAL A 13 9.07 -14.45 -17.32
C VAL A 13 8.13 -13.54 -18.10
N ASP A 14 7.01 -14.09 -18.57
CA ASP A 14 5.96 -13.32 -19.21
C ASP A 14 5.28 -12.41 -18.17
N SER A 15 5.15 -11.12 -18.51
CA SER A 15 4.54 -10.11 -17.66
C SER A 15 3.08 -10.42 -17.34
N LYS A 16 2.38 -11.17 -18.21
CA LYS A 16 0.99 -11.59 -17.99
C LYS A 16 0.81 -12.44 -16.73
N MET A 17 1.84 -13.20 -16.31
CA MET A 17 1.76 -14.01 -15.09
C MET A 17 1.57 -13.15 -13.83
N PHE A 18 1.98 -11.89 -13.85
CA PHE A 18 1.85 -10.98 -12.71
C PHE A 18 0.56 -10.15 -12.73
N LYS A 19 -0.24 -10.22 -13.80
CA LYS A 19 -1.42 -9.37 -13.97
C LYS A 19 -2.38 -9.48 -12.77
N GLN A 20 -2.70 -10.71 -12.36
CA GLN A 20 -3.57 -10.97 -11.20
C GLN A 20 -2.98 -10.40 -9.90
N THR A 21 -1.66 -10.50 -9.72
CA THR A 21 -0.99 -9.95 -8.53
C THR A 21 -1.02 -8.43 -8.53
N LEU A 22 -0.84 -7.79 -9.69
CA LEU A 22 -0.91 -6.33 -9.85
C LEU A 22 -2.33 -5.80 -9.59
N GLU A 23 -3.35 -6.51 -10.08
CA GLU A 23 -4.75 -6.18 -9.81
C GLU A 23 -5.07 -6.30 -8.31
N ALA A 24 -4.68 -7.41 -7.69
CA ALA A 24 -4.81 -7.61 -6.24
C ALA A 24 -4.10 -6.52 -5.43
N TYR A 25 -2.89 -6.11 -5.86
CA TYR A 25 -2.15 -5.03 -5.22
C TYR A 25 -2.85 -3.67 -5.36
N THR A 26 -3.38 -3.38 -6.55
CA THR A 26 -4.15 -2.15 -6.80
C THR A 26 -5.39 -2.09 -5.90
N ASN A 27 -6.09 -3.21 -5.76
CA ASN A 27 -7.25 -3.30 -4.87
C ASN A 27 -6.86 -3.06 -3.41
N ALA A 28 -5.76 -3.67 -2.94
CA ALA A 28 -5.23 -3.42 -1.61
C ALA A 28 -4.89 -1.94 -1.38
N PHE A 29 -4.27 -1.30 -2.36
CA PHE A 29 -3.91 0.11 -2.30
C PHE A 29 -5.14 1.02 -2.17
N ASN A 30 -6.13 0.82 -3.04
CA ASN A 30 -7.36 1.61 -3.00
C ASN A 30 -8.09 1.44 -1.67
N TYR A 31 -8.18 0.21 -1.15
CA TYR A 31 -8.79 -0.07 0.14
C TYR A 31 -8.07 0.65 1.29
N VAL A 32 -6.74 0.63 1.31
CA VAL A 32 -5.93 1.31 2.32
C VAL A 32 -6.16 2.83 2.28
N CYS A 33 -6.16 3.42 1.09
CA CYS A 33 -6.41 4.86 0.90
C CYS A 33 -7.81 5.26 1.38
N GLN A 34 -8.83 4.48 1.01
CA GLN A 34 -10.20 4.69 1.44
C GLN A 34 -10.32 4.59 2.97
N THR A 35 -9.77 3.53 3.56
CA THR A 35 -9.81 3.30 5.01
C THR A 35 -9.11 4.43 5.77
N ALA A 36 -7.97 4.92 5.26
CA ALA A 36 -7.24 6.03 5.86
C ALA A 36 -8.06 7.33 5.85
N TRP A 37 -8.77 7.59 4.75
CA TRP A 37 -9.65 8.75 4.63
C TRP A 37 -10.86 8.67 5.57
N ASP A 38 -11.59 7.55 5.54
CA ASP A 38 -12.83 7.37 6.30
C ASP A 38 -12.59 7.38 7.81
N ASN A 39 -11.53 6.72 8.27
CA ASN A 39 -11.18 6.67 9.70
C ASN A 39 -10.33 7.87 10.15
N GLN A 40 -10.00 8.78 9.23
CA GLN A 40 -9.08 9.91 9.47
C GLN A 40 -7.74 9.47 10.08
N GLU A 41 -7.27 8.28 9.70
CA GLU A 41 -6.10 7.64 10.29
C GLU A 41 -4.92 7.66 9.32
N PHE A 42 -3.90 8.40 9.69
CA PHE A 42 -2.68 8.61 8.89
C PHE A 42 -1.41 8.15 9.62
N ASN A 43 -1.53 7.56 10.81
CA ASN A 43 -0.44 6.89 11.48
C ASN A 43 -0.26 5.50 10.85
N GLY A 44 0.92 5.25 10.27
CA GLY A 44 1.21 4.00 9.57
C GLY A 44 1.01 2.74 10.43
N VAL A 45 1.26 2.81 11.74
CA VAL A 45 1.06 1.68 12.67
C VAL A 45 -0.43 1.42 12.91
N ARG A 46 -1.20 2.46 13.22
CA ARG A 46 -2.65 2.30 13.43
C ARG A 46 -3.36 1.85 12.15
N LEU A 47 -2.98 2.42 11.01
CA LEU A 47 -3.50 2.01 9.71
C LEU A 47 -3.11 0.57 9.36
N HIS A 48 -1.92 0.11 9.74
CA HIS A 48 -1.53 -1.29 9.61
C HIS A 48 -2.50 -2.22 10.34
N HIS A 49 -2.78 -1.95 11.62
CA HIS A 49 -3.72 -2.76 12.39
C HIS A 49 -5.14 -2.74 11.79
N LEU A 50 -5.59 -1.59 11.29
CA LEU A 50 -6.91 -1.45 10.66
C LEU A 50 -7.03 -2.21 9.33
N THR A 51 -5.98 -2.20 8.51
CA THR A 51 -6.09 -2.66 7.10
C THR A 51 -5.44 -4.02 6.84
N TYR A 52 -4.48 -4.47 7.66
CA TYR A 52 -3.66 -5.64 7.33
C TYR A 52 -4.46 -6.93 7.21
N TYR A 53 -5.30 -7.25 8.19
CA TYR A 53 -6.06 -8.50 8.18
C TYR A 53 -7.07 -8.54 7.03
N GLN A 54 -7.76 -7.43 6.79
CA GLN A 54 -8.72 -7.30 5.69
C GLN A 54 -8.03 -7.47 4.34
N VAL A 55 -6.94 -6.72 4.09
CA VAL A 55 -6.17 -6.81 2.84
C VAL A 55 -5.64 -8.24 2.63
N ARG A 56 -5.15 -8.90 3.67
CA ARG A 56 -4.63 -10.28 3.56
C ARG A 56 -5.75 -11.25 3.19
N GLN A 57 -6.94 -11.11 3.78
CA GLN A 57 -8.08 -11.98 3.48
C GLN A 57 -8.60 -11.76 2.05
N ASP A 58 -8.78 -10.50 1.65
CA ASP A 58 -9.44 -10.15 0.39
C ASP A 58 -8.56 -10.38 -0.84
N THR A 59 -7.24 -10.23 -0.70
CA THR A 59 -6.32 -10.26 -1.84
C THR A 59 -5.47 -11.52 -1.91
N GLY A 60 -5.38 -12.29 -0.82
CA GLY A 60 -4.50 -13.46 -0.72
C GLY A 60 -3.00 -13.15 -0.90
N LEU A 61 -2.63 -11.87 -0.95
CA LEU A 61 -1.26 -11.44 -1.19
C LEU A 61 -0.32 -11.89 -0.06
N LYS A 62 0.95 -12.14 -0.42
CA LYS A 62 2.00 -12.37 0.57
C LYS A 62 2.15 -11.16 1.48
N SER A 63 2.56 -11.39 2.73
CA SER A 63 2.66 -10.37 3.78
C SER A 63 3.39 -9.10 3.32
N GLN A 64 4.49 -9.23 2.59
CA GLN A 64 5.25 -8.09 2.08
C GLN A 64 4.43 -7.21 1.11
N LEU A 65 3.68 -7.83 0.18
CA LEU A 65 2.83 -7.13 -0.78
C LEU A 65 1.55 -6.59 -0.15
N ALA A 66 1.04 -7.22 0.91
CA ALA A 66 -0.07 -6.69 1.69
C ALA A 66 0.34 -5.46 2.56
N ILE A 67 1.64 -5.30 2.85
CA ILE A 67 2.14 -4.20 3.67
C ILE A 67 2.58 -3.00 2.84
N SER A 68 3.21 -3.26 1.69
CA SER A 68 3.77 -2.25 0.79
C SER A 68 2.83 -1.10 0.39
N PRO A 69 1.51 -1.27 0.19
CA PRO A 69 0.64 -0.18 -0.25
C PRO A 69 0.70 1.05 0.66
N ARG A 70 0.78 0.84 1.98
CA ARG A 70 0.85 1.88 3.02
C ARG A 70 2.16 2.67 3.06
N VAL A 71 3.24 2.10 2.54
CA VAL A 71 4.59 2.71 2.60
C VAL A 71 5.10 3.08 1.20
N SER A 72 4.24 2.93 0.20
CA SER A 72 4.55 3.32 -1.16
C SER A 72 4.73 4.84 -1.24
N GLU A 73 5.65 5.29 -2.07
CA GLU A 73 5.88 6.73 -2.31
C GLU A 73 4.59 7.44 -2.74
N GLN A 74 3.75 6.74 -3.50
CA GLN A 74 2.44 7.19 -3.96
C GLN A 74 1.50 7.46 -2.77
N TYR A 75 1.49 6.58 -1.77
CA TYR A 75 0.70 6.76 -0.56
C TYR A 75 1.18 7.96 0.26
N GLU A 76 2.49 8.16 0.44
CA GLU A 76 3.00 9.32 1.20
C GLU A 76 2.67 10.66 0.52
N ARG A 77 2.72 10.71 -0.83
CA ARG A 77 2.26 11.88 -1.60
C ARG A 77 0.77 12.14 -1.37
N LEU A 78 -0.06 11.10 -1.54
CA LEU A 78 -1.50 11.19 -1.31
C LEU A 78 -1.83 11.57 0.13
N ARG A 79 -1.14 11.01 1.12
CA ARG A 79 -1.30 11.35 2.54
C ARG A 79 -1.11 12.84 2.78
N GLY A 80 -0.11 13.45 2.16
CA GLY A 80 0.10 14.90 2.22
C GLY A 80 -1.07 15.70 1.65
N GLU A 81 -1.64 15.26 0.54
CA GLU A 81 -2.81 15.89 -0.10
C GLU A 81 -4.09 15.69 0.72
N LEU A 82 -4.35 14.46 1.19
CA LEU A 82 -5.48 14.12 2.07
C LEU A 82 -5.43 14.95 3.34
N GLN A 83 -4.25 15.15 3.93
CA GLN A 83 -4.06 15.98 5.11
C GLN A 83 -4.34 17.47 4.84
N LYS A 84 -3.97 17.98 3.66
CA LYS A 84 -4.27 19.36 3.25
C LYS A 84 -5.76 19.56 3.01
N GLN A 85 -6.42 18.65 2.29
CA GLN A 85 -7.87 18.68 2.07
C GLN A 85 -8.64 18.61 3.39
N ARG A 86 -8.19 17.80 4.35
CA ARG A 86 -8.75 17.78 5.70
C ARG A 86 -8.68 19.16 6.36
N ASN A 87 -7.53 19.81 6.30
CA ASN A 87 -7.34 21.13 6.93
C ASN A 87 -8.20 22.22 6.26
N SER A 88 -8.44 22.14 4.94
CA SER A 88 -9.34 23.07 4.25
C SER A 88 -10.81 22.81 4.59
N LEU A 89 -11.23 21.54 4.66
CA LEU A 89 -12.58 21.16 5.09
C LEU A 89 -12.88 21.62 6.51
N ARG A 90 -11.95 21.40 7.46
CA ARG A 90 -12.11 21.85 8.86
C ARG A 90 -12.28 23.36 8.99
N LYS A 91 -11.56 24.15 8.18
CA LYS A 91 -11.68 25.62 8.17
C LYS A 91 -13.03 26.09 7.63
N LYS A 92 -13.66 25.32 6.76
CA LYS A 92 -14.96 25.65 6.14
C LYS A 92 -16.16 25.34 7.04
N THR A 93 -16.01 24.45 8.01
CA THR A 93 -17.09 24.10 8.96
C THR A 93 -17.12 25.00 10.20
N LEU A 94 -16.09 25.85 10.39
CA LEU A 94 -15.91 26.72 11.56
C LEU A 94 -16.11 28.22 11.25
N GLY A 95 -16.53 28.57 10.03
CA GLY A 95 -16.91 29.91 9.61
C GLY A 95 -18.28 29.90 8.98
#